data_AF-A0AAV4AY74-F1
#
_entry.id   AF-A0AAV4AY74-F1
#
_cell.length_a   1.000
_cell.length_b   1.000
_cell.length_c   1.000
_cell.angle_alpha   90.00
_cell.angle_beta   90.00
_cell.angle_gamma   90.00
#
_symmetry.space_group_name_H-M   'P 1'
#
loop_
_entity.id
_entity.type
_entity.pdbx_description
1 polymer ?
#
loop_
_entity_poly.entity_id
_entity_poly.type
_entity_poly.pdbx_seq_one_letter_code
_entity_poly.pdbx_strand_id
1 'polypeptide(L)'
;MAAILSNLAKLSLSQPTSTVFQSCRIHSQVNPLLIRATQQLLAEPMKKKKRIDPSVLAAKEAKKIKKIEKEIKKLTRFGRILKPVAEIELPNKQFRLAKERQRETPVLSFEESEERALLQKQWGRYRTKMWVHQYQVYDKLVAAQAEALEELKAESPELYQEAIKIDYNMIAMNFEGPKLTPPIRDYVPPDGDYVDTSRKY
;
A
#
# COMPACT_ATOMS: atom_id res chain seq x y z
N MET A 1 73.42 2.92 -8.91
CA MET A 1 73.96 2.85 -10.28
C MET A 1 72.81 2.49 -11.22
N ALA A 2 72.81 3.15 -12.38
CA ALA A 2 71.86 3.11 -13.52
C ALA A 2 71.06 1.79 -13.71
N ALA A 3 69.74 1.80 -13.89
CA ALA A 3 68.92 2.29 -15.02
C ALA A 3 68.88 1.36 -16.26
N ILE A 4 67.62 1.02 -16.64
CA ILE A 4 67.07 0.90 -18.01
C ILE A 4 67.41 -0.38 -18.81
N LEU A 5 66.37 -0.90 -19.51
CA LEU A 5 66.33 -1.43 -20.89
C LEU A 5 65.24 -2.52 -20.98
N SER A 6 64.01 -2.24 -21.42
CA SER A 6 63.54 -2.09 -22.82
C SER A 6 63.18 -3.42 -23.52
N ASN A 7 61.90 -3.52 -23.89
CA ASN A 7 61.32 -3.97 -25.17
C ASN A 7 62.06 -5.05 -26.00
N LEU A 8 61.30 -6.04 -26.51
CA LEU A 8 60.96 -6.17 -27.94
C LEU A 8 60.25 -7.51 -28.27
N ALA A 9 59.20 -7.41 -29.11
CA ALA A 9 58.85 -8.30 -30.24
C ALA A 9 58.50 -9.79 -29.95
N LYS A 10 57.72 -10.55 -30.74
CA LYS A 10 56.81 -10.41 -31.88
C LYS A 10 56.22 -11.84 -32.09
N LEU A 11 54.96 -11.93 -32.53
CA LEU A 11 54.39 -12.91 -33.49
C LEU A 11 54.54 -14.43 -33.24
N SER A 12 53.40 -15.17 -33.21
CA SER A 12 52.92 -15.96 -34.38
C SER A 12 51.76 -16.91 -34.03
N LEU A 13 50.91 -17.18 -35.03
CA LEU A 13 49.72 -18.04 -35.05
C LEU A 13 50.04 -19.54 -34.93
N SER A 14 49.13 -20.33 -34.35
CA SER A 14 48.69 -21.59 -34.97
C SER A 14 47.31 -22.11 -34.48
N GLN A 15 46.42 -22.27 -35.47
CA GLN A 15 45.30 -23.21 -35.73
C GLN A 15 44.22 -23.60 -34.68
N PRO A 16 42.92 -23.53 -35.05
CA PRO A 16 41.83 -24.23 -34.38
C PRO A 16 41.47 -25.58 -35.06
N THR A 17 41.07 -26.53 -34.20
CA THR A 17 40.70 -27.92 -34.49
C THR A 17 39.32 -28.09 -35.13
N SER A 18 39.21 -29.17 -35.90
CA SER A 18 38.08 -29.79 -36.61
C SER A 18 36.68 -29.68 -35.98
N THR A 19 35.69 -29.34 -36.81
CA THR A 19 34.26 -29.64 -36.60
C THR A 19 33.70 -30.51 -37.72
N VAL A 20 32.94 -31.52 -37.32
CA VAL A 20 32.34 -32.58 -38.14
C VAL A 20 31.23 -32.00 -39.04
N PHE A 21 31.36 -32.17 -40.36
CA PHE A 21 30.32 -31.84 -41.34
C PHE A 21 29.25 -32.94 -41.35
N GLN A 22 28.01 -32.61 -40.96
CA GLN A 22 26.84 -33.41 -41.28
C GLN A 22 26.47 -33.18 -42.75
N SER A 23 26.57 -34.20 -43.59
CA SER A 23 26.14 -34.12 -44.98
C SER A 23 24.61 -34.18 -45.06
N CYS A 24 23.94 -33.04 -45.28
CA CYS A 24 22.56 -33.04 -45.74
C CYS A 24 22.52 -33.55 -47.19
N ARG A 25 21.98 -34.75 -47.42
CA ARG A 25 21.73 -35.27 -48.77
C ARG A 25 20.59 -34.49 -49.42
N ILE A 26 20.91 -33.59 -50.34
CA ILE A 26 19.92 -32.92 -51.17
C ILE A 26 19.52 -33.90 -52.28
N HIS A 27 18.28 -34.38 -52.24
CA HIS A 27 17.74 -35.30 -53.23
C HIS A 27 17.19 -34.51 -54.43
N SER A 28 17.76 -34.70 -55.63
CA SER A 28 17.42 -33.93 -56.84
C SER A 28 16.25 -34.51 -57.66
N GLN A 29 15.58 -35.57 -57.20
CA GLN A 29 14.62 -36.32 -58.04
C GLN A 29 13.14 -36.15 -57.66
N VAL A 30 12.74 -35.00 -57.10
CA VAL A 30 11.29 -34.71 -56.88
C VAL A 30 10.88 -33.52 -57.74
N ASN A 31 9.88 -33.74 -58.61
CA ASN A 31 9.35 -32.75 -59.55
C ASN A 31 7.90 -32.39 -59.15
N PRO A 32 7.49 -31.11 -59.11
CA PRO A 32 8.26 -29.92 -59.47
C PRO A 32 9.20 -29.41 -58.37
N LEU A 33 10.39 -28.96 -58.79
CA LEU A 33 11.37 -28.25 -57.96
C LEU A 33 10.79 -26.88 -57.56
N LEU A 34 10.44 -26.72 -56.28
CA LEU A 34 9.80 -25.52 -55.70
C LEU A 34 10.79 -24.39 -55.35
N ILE A 35 12.00 -24.39 -55.91
CA ILE A 35 12.98 -23.33 -55.63
C ILE A 35 12.63 -22.10 -56.48
N ARG A 36 11.92 -21.14 -55.88
CA ARG A 36 11.75 -19.79 -56.43
C ARG A 36 12.92 -18.92 -55.96
N ALA A 37 13.88 -18.68 -56.84
CA ALA A 37 14.89 -17.65 -56.60
C ALA A 37 14.27 -16.26 -56.83
N THR A 38 14.20 -15.42 -55.80
CA THR A 38 13.83 -14.01 -55.93
C THR A 38 14.90 -13.25 -56.70
N GLN A 39 14.50 -12.27 -57.52
CA GLN A 39 15.43 -11.43 -58.27
C GLN A 39 16.41 -10.73 -57.31
N GLN A 40 17.71 -10.85 -57.56
CA GLN A 40 18.73 -10.17 -56.76
C GLN A 40 18.64 -8.66 -57.03
N LEU A 41 17.97 -7.93 -56.13
CA LEU A 41 18.06 -6.48 -56.10
C LEU A 41 19.47 -6.13 -55.62
N LEU A 42 20.33 -5.75 -56.57
CA LEU A 42 21.68 -5.24 -56.34
C LEU A 42 21.64 -3.86 -55.67
N ALA A 43 20.92 -3.73 -54.55
CA ALA A 43 20.91 -2.52 -53.76
C ALA A 43 22.32 -2.31 -53.17
N GLU A 44 22.84 -1.09 -53.28
CA GLU A 44 24.09 -0.73 -52.62
C GLU A 44 24.00 -1.06 -51.11
N PRO A 45 25.08 -1.58 -50.50
CA PRO A 45 25.08 -1.91 -49.08
C PRO A 45 24.64 -0.69 -48.27
N MET A 46 23.63 -0.88 -47.43
CA MET A 46 23.01 0.19 -46.64
C MET A 46 24.08 0.96 -45.87
N LYS A 47 24.14 2.28 -46.07
CA LYS A 47 25.10 3.16 -45.38
C LYS A 47 25.03 2.90 -43.87
N LYS A 48 26.19 2.71 -43.24
CA LYS A 48 26.32 2.48 -41.79
C LYS A 48 25.55 3.56 -41.04
N LYS A 49 24.65 3.15 -40.14
CA LYS A 49 23.88 4.11 -39.32
C LYS A 49 24.86 5.01 -38.56
N LYS A 50 24.76 6.32 -38.79
CA LYS A 50 25.61 7.32 -38.13
C LYS A 50 25.28 7.35 -36.62
N ARG A 51 26.31 7.45 -35.78
CA ARG A 51 26.14 7.68 -34.34
C ARG A 51 25.42 9.00 -34.16
N ILE A 52 24.38 9.01 -33.33
CA ILE A 52 23.58 10.20 -33.06
C ILE A 52 24.40 11.20 -32.24
N ASP A 53 24.31 12.48 -32.57
CA ASP A 53 25.01 13.54 -31.85
C ASP A 53 24.59 13.57 -30.37
N PRO A 54 25.52 13.85 -29.44
CA PRO A 54 25.23 13.86 -28.00
C PRO A 54 24.15 14.89 -27.63
N SER A 55 24.10 16.02 -28.34
CA SER A 55 23.07 17.06 -28.16
C SER A 55 21.65 16.56 -28.48
N VAL A 56 21.52 15.69 -29.49
CA VAL A 56 20.24 15.09 -29.90
C VAL A 56 19.78 14.04 -28.88
N LEU A 57 20.71 13.30 -28.27
CA LEU A 57 20.40 12.38 -27.18
C LEU A 57 19.92 13.12 -25.92
N ALA A 58 20.65 14.16 -25.50
CA ALA A 58 20.26 15.01 -24.37
C ALA A 58 18.89 15.68 -24.58
N ALA A 59 18.61 16.17 -25.79
CA ALA A 59 17.31 16.75 -26.12
C ALA A 59 16.17 15.71 -26.09
N LYS A 60 16.43 14.47 -26.49
CA LYS A 60 15.46 13.36 -26.39
C LYS A 60 15.20 12.98 -24.93
N GLU A 61 16.23 12.93 -24.10
CA GLU A 61 16.11 12.66 -22.66
C GLU A 61 15.35 13.76 -21.94
N ALA A 62 15.68 15.03 -22.16
CA ALA A 62 14.96 16.17 -21.60
C ALA A 62 13.47 16.17 -21.99
N LYS A 63 13.14 15.75 -23.23
CA LYS A 63 11.75 15.58 -23.67
C LYS A 63 11.05 14.43 -22.93
N LYS A 64 11.73 13.33 -22.62
CA LYS A 64 11.18 12.22 -21.83
C LYS A 64 10.93 12.65 -20.38
N ILE A 65 11.91 13.30 -19.75
CA ILE A 65 11.80 13.83 -18.38
C ILE A 65 10.59 14.76 -18.27
N LYS A 66 10.49 15.76 -19.16
CA LYS A 66 9.36 16.70 -19.17
C LYS A 66 7.99 16.03 -19.38
N LYS A 67 7.94 14.92 -20.12
CA LYS A 67 6.70 14.14 -20.30
C LYS A 67 6.32 13.44 -19.01
N ILE A 68 7.27 12.75 -18.39
CA ILE A 68 7.09 12.06 -17.10
C ILE A 68 6.68 13.05 -16.01
N GLU A 69 7.34 14.22 -15.93
CA GLU A 69 6.99 15.28 -14.97
C GLU A 69 5.55 15.79 -15.16
N LYS A 70 5.11 15.97 -16.41
CA LYS A 70 3.73 16.37 -16.69
C LYS A 70 2.71 15.30 -16.29
N GLU A 71 3.06 14.04 -16.47
CA GLU A 71 2.23 12.91 -16.10
C GLU A 71 2.13 12.75 -14.58
N ILE A 72 3.25 12.87 -13.87
CA ILE A 72 3.29 12.95 -12.41
C ILE A 72 2.42 14.12 -11.92
N LYS A 73 2.60 15.32 -12.48
CA LYS A 73 1.78 16.50 -12.12
C LYS A 73 0.29 16.29 -12.33
N LYS A 74 -0.12 15.53 -13.36
CA LYS A 74 -1.52 15.19 -13.61
C LYS A 74 -2.03 14.18 -12.58
N LEU A 75 -1.27 13.13 -12.29
CA LEU A 75 -1.64 12.11 -11.31
C LEU A 75 -1.70 12.69 -9.88
N THR A 76 -0.76 13.56 -9.52
CA THR A 76 -0.76 14.23 -8.21
C THR A 76 -1.89 15.25 -8.07
N ARG A 77 -2.38 15.84 -9.17
CA ARG A 77 -3.48 16.81 -9.15
C ARG A 77 -4.78 16.22 -8.63
N PHE A 78 -5.08 14.96 -8.96
CA PHE A 78 -6.31 14.28 -8.52
C PHE A 78 -6.19 13.61 -7.15
N GLY A 79 -5.01 13.66 -6.52
CA GLY A 79 -4.77 13.02 -5.23
C GLY A 79 -4.97 11.50 -5.28
N ARG A 80 -5.06 10.88 -4.11
CA ARG A 80 -5.43 9.47 -3.97
C ARG A 80 -6.94 9.37 -3.80
N ILE A 81 -7.61 8.59 -4.64
CA ILE A 81 -9.01 8.22 -4.42
C ILE A 81 -9.04 7.34 -3.16
N LEU A 82 -9.85 7.71 -2.18
CA LEU A 82 -10.01 6.93 -0.96
C LEU A 82 -10.72 5.62 -1.29
N LYS A 83 -10.31 4.53 -0.63
CA LYS A 83 -11.02 3.26 -0.76
C LYS A 83 -12.43 3.39 -0.19
N PRO A 84 -13.46 2.81 -0.84
CA PRO A 84 -14.82 2.87 -0.34
C PRO A 84 -14.93 2.18 1.01
N VAL A 85 -15.74 2.74 1.92
CA VAL A 85 -15.99 2.16 3.24
C VAL A 85 -17.21 1.25 3.14
N ALA A 86 -16.96 -0.05 3.11
CA ALA A 86 -18.00 -1.06 2.87
C ALA A 86 -19.15 -1.06 3.90
N GLU A 87 -18.91 -0.59 5.12
CA GLU A 87 -19.93 -0.50 6.18
C GLU A 87 -20.89 0.67 5.98
N ILE A 88 -20.39 1.76 5.39
CA ILE A 88 -21.17 2.98 5.13
C ILE A 88 -21.93 2.85 3.81
N GLU A 89 -21.27 2.28 2.80
CA GLU A 89 -21.86 2.10 1.47
C GLU A 89 -22.82 0.91 1.44
N LEU A 90 -24.11 1.21 1.31
CA LEU A 90 -25.13 0.19 1.12
C LEU A 90 -24.93 -0.50 -0.24
N PRO A 91 -24.80 -1.83 -0.31
CA PRO A 91 -24.58 -2.49 -1.58
C PRO A 91 -25.86 -2.43 -2.44
N ASN A 92 -25.68 -2.26 -3.74
CA ASN A 92 -26.77 -2.10 -4.72
C ASN A 92 -27.80 -3.26 -4.70
N LYS A 93 -27.41 -4.45 -4.23
CA LYS A 93 -28.32 -5.61 -4.12
C LYS A 93 -29.39 -5.38 -3.04
N GLN A 94 -29.05 -4.75 -1.93
CA GLN A 94 -29.96 -4.46 -0.83
C GLN A 94 -31.04 -3.47 -1.28
N PHE A 95 -30.68 -2.44 -2.05
CA PHE A 95 -31.65 -1.52 -2.63
C PHE A 95 -32.62 -2.21 -3.61
N ARG A 96 -32.10 -3.11 -4.46
CA ARG A 96 -32.94 -3.84 -5.43
C ARG A 96 -33.93 -4.80 -4.76
N LEU A 97 -33.49 -5.49 -3.70
CA LEU A 97 -34.29 -6.46 -2.97
C LEU A 97 -35.04 -5.85 -1.78
N ALA A 98 -34.95 -4.52 -1.59
CA ALA A 98 -35.53 -3.86 -0.42
C ALA A 98 -37.02 -4.12 -0.30
N LYS A 99 -37.77 -4.03 -1.40
CA LYS A 99 -39.22 -4.25 -1.43
C LYS A 99 -39.60 -5.70 -1.10
N GLU A 100 -38.85 -6.67 -1.60
CA GLU A 100 -39.11 -8.10 -1.40
C GLU A 100 -38.70 -8.59 -0.01
N ARG A 101 -37.68 -7.97 0.59
CA ARG A 101 -37.13 -8.32 1.91
C ARG A 101 -37.65 -7.44 3.04
N GLN A 102 -38.48 -6.45 2.75
CA GLN A 102 -39.06 -5.58 3.76
C GLN A 102 -40.01 -6.40 4.63
N ARG A 103 -39.71 -6.44 5.93
CA ARG A 103 -40.63 -7.01 6.92
C ARG A 103 -41.69 -5.98 7.26
N GLU A 104 -42.94 -6.41 7.38
CA GLU A 104 -44.02 -5.57 7.86
C GLU A 104 -43.72 -5.17 9.32
N THR A 105 -43.79 -3.87 9.60
CA THR A 105 -43.59 -3.35 10.95
C THR A 105 -44.90 -3.49 11.73
N PRO A 106 -44.92 -4.21 12.86
CA PRO A 106 -46.12 -4.32 13.68
C PRO A 106 -46.51 -2.94 14.24
N VAL A 107 -47.79 -2.64 14.27
CA VAL A 107 -48.32 -1.45 14.94
C VAL A 107 -48.22 -1.69 16.44
N LEU A 108 -47.53 -0.79 17.14
CA LEU A 108 -47.37 -0.86 18.59
C LEU A 108 -48.70 -0.48 19.28
N SER A 109 -49.01 -1.16 20.38
CA SER A 109 -50.11 -0.74 21.23
C SER A 109 -49.79 0.60 21.91
N PHE A 110 -50.82 1.32 22.35
CA PHE A 110 -50.63 2.57 23.09
C PHE A 110 -49.78 2.37 24.35
N GLU A 111 -50.06 1.31 25.10
CA GLU A 111 -49.32 0.95 26.33
C GLU A 111 -47.83 0.72 26.06
N GLU A 112 -47.48 -0.09 25.06
CA GLU A 112 -46.09 -0.33 24.68
C GLU A 112 -45.37 0.94 24.23
N SER A 113 -46.07 1.84 23.53
CA SER A 113 -45.49 3.10 23.07
C SER A 113 -45.17 4.05 24.22
N GLU A 114 -46.06 4.14 25.22
CA GLU A 114 -45.87 4.93 26.43
C GLU A 114 -44.75 4.36 27.31
N GLU A 115 -44.69 3.03 27.48
CA GLU A 115 -43.62 2.37 28.23
C GLU A 115 -42.24 2.67 27.62
N ARG A 116 -42.11 2.57 26.29
CA ARG A 116 -40.87 2.93 25.59
C ARG A 116 -40.51 4.40 25.78
N ALA A 117 -41.49 5.29 25.71
CA ALA A 117 -41.26 6.72 25.92
C ALA A 117 -40.80 7.03 27.35
N LEU A 118 -41.39 6.37 28.35
CA LEU A 118 -40.97 6.47 29.75
C LEU A 118 -39.56 5.93 29.96
N LEU A 119 -39.24 4.77 29.37
CA LEU A 119 -37.90 4.17 29.44
C LEU A 119 -36.85 5.10 28.82
N GLN A 120 -37.14 5.73 27.67
CA GLN A 120 -36.25 6.71 27.05
C GLN A 120 -36.01 7.93 27.95
N LYS A 121 -37.05 8.45 28.60
CA LYS A 121 -36.91 9.56 29.56
C LYS A 121 -36.04 9.16 30.75
N GLN A 122 -36.23 7.96 31.30
CA GLN A 122 -35.43 7.43 32.40
C GLN A 122 -33.97 7.22 31.98
N TRP A 123 -33.74 6.66 30.79
CA TRP A 123 -32.42 6.47 30.21
C TRP A 123 -31.70 7.81 30.01
N GLY A 124 -32.39 8.83 29.49
CA GLY A 124 -31.85 10.17 29.36
C GLY A 124 -31.38 10.73 30.72
N ARG A 125 -32.24 10.65 31.74
CA ARG A 125 -31.89 11.07 33.12
C ARG A 125 -30.68 10.31 33.67
N TYR A 126 -30.61 9.00 33.46
CA TYR A 126 -29.50 8.16 33.89
C TYR A 126 -28.19 8.55 33.19
N ARG A 127 -28.21 8.72 31.87
CA ARG A 127 -27.05 9.13 31.08
C ARG A 127 -26.54 10.51 31.48
N THR A 128 -27.43 11.46 31.74
CA THR A 128 -27.04 12.78 32.25
C THR A 128 -26.36 12.67 33.61
N LYS A 129 -26.90 11.88 34.55
CA LYS A 129 -26.27 11.65 35.87
C LYS A 129 -24.87 11.03 35.73
N MET A 130 -24.73 10.02 34.88
CA MET A 130 -23.43 9.39 34.61
C MET A 130 -22.42 10.41 34.06
N TRP A 131 -22.84 11.22 33.08
CA TRP A 131 -21.97 12.21 32.46
C TRP A 131 -21.53 13.29 33.45
N VAL A 132 -22.45 13.82 34.26
CA VAL A 132 -22.13 14.79 35.31
C VAL A 132 -21.14 14.20 36.32
N HIS A 133 -21.33 12.94 36.72
CA HIS A 133 -20.40 12.28 37.64
C HIS A 133 -19.01 12.12 37.02
N GLN A 134 -18.92 11.66 35.76
CA GLN A 134 -17.65 11.53 35.05
C GLN A 134 -16.93 12.88 34.93
N TYR A 135 -17.67 13.94 34.61
CA TYR A 135 -17.13 15.29 34.51
C TYR A 135 -16.57 15.78 35.86
N GLN A 136 -17.30 15.57 36.95
CA GLN A 136 -16.82 15.91 38.30
C GLN A 136 -15.55 15.14 38.70
N VAL A 137 -15.44 13.86 38.32
CA VAL A 137 -14.23 13.07 38.57
C VAL A 137 -13.06 13.62 37.75
N TYR A 138 -13.30 13.93 36.48
CA TYR A 138 -12.29 14.51 35.60
C TYR A 138 -11.79 15.87 36.13
N ASP A 139 -12.69 16.77 36.51
CA ASP A 139 -12.33 18.08 37.09
C ASP A 139 -11.45 17.92 38.33
N LYS A 140 -11.78 16.97 39.22
CA LYS A 140 -10.97 16.67 40.40
C LYS A 140 -9.59 16.15 40.03
N LEU A 141 -9.49 15.27 39.03
CA LEU A 141 -8.21 14.73 38.57
C LEU A 141 -7.32 15.84 37.97
N VAL A 142 -7.90 16.73 37.18
CA VAL A 142 -7.18 17.87 36.60
C VAL A 142 -6.73 18.86 37.67
N ALA A 143 -7.60 19.18 38.63
CA ALA A 143 -7.24 20.05 39.76
C ALA A 143 -6.10 19.46 40.60
N ALA A 144 -6.19 18.18 40.95
CA ALA A 144 -5.14 17.48 41.69
C ALA A 144 -3.82 17.41 40.91
N GLN A 145 -3.88 17.19 39.58
CA GLN A 145 -2.70 17.23 38.72
C GLN A 145 -2.05 18.63 38.72
N ALA A 146 -2.86 19.69 38.63
CA ALA A 146 -2.35 21.06 38.62
C ALA A 146 -1.69 21.43 39.95
N GLU A 147 -2.34 21.13 41.08
CA GLU A 147 -1.80 21.34 42.43
C GLU A 147 -0.46 20.60 42.61
N ALA A 148 -0.41 19.32 42.24
CA ALA A 148 0.82 18.53 42.29
C ALA A 148 1.96 19.12 41.44
N LEU A 149 1.66 19.72 40.29
CA LEU A 149 2.66 20.39 39.45
C LEU A 149 3.14 21.71 40.04
N GLU A 150 2.28 22.45 40.74
CA GLU A 150 2.65 23.69 41.44
C GLU A 150 3.56 23.40 42.63
N GLU A 151 3.24 22.39 43.43
CA GLU A 151 4.09 21.92 44.53
C GLU A 151 5.45 21.43 44.01
N LEU A 152 5.45 20.59 42.97
CA LEU A 152 6.67 20.06 42.37
C LEU A 152 7.56 21.18 41.81
N LYS A 153 6.97 22.24 41.26
CA LYS A 153 7.70 23.43 40.79
C LYS A 153 8.33 24.23 41.94
N ALA A 154 7.67 24.30 43.09
CA ALA A 154 8.18 24.98 44.28
C ALA A 154 9.36 24.21 44.90
N GLU A 155 9.33 22.89 44.86
CA GLU A 155 10.42 22.02 45.36
C GLU A 155 11.59 21.92 44.38
N SER A 156 11.32 21.64 43.10
CA SER A 156 12.36 21.43 42.09
C SER A 156 11.92 21.88 40.69
N PRO A 157 12.50 22.97 40.16
CA PRO A 157 12.16 23.46 38.83
C PRO A 157 12.67 22.54 37.71
N GLU A 158 13.72 21.74 37.95
CA GLU A 158 14.27 20.82 36.95
C GLU A 158 13.31 19.66 36.68
N LEU A 159 12.75 19.05 37.73
CA LEU A 159 11.77 17.96 37.59
C LEU A 159 10.48 18.44 36.93
N TYR A 160 10.07 19.67 37.19
CA TYR A 160 8.90 20.28 36.55
C TYR A 160 9.08 20.37 35.03
N GLN A 161 10.27 20.77 34.57
CA GLN A 161 10.58 20.84 33.14
C GLN A 161 10.55 19.47 32.47
N GLU A 162 11.00 18.42 33.16
CA GLU A 162 10.91 17.05 32.64
C GLU A 162 9.45 16.55 32.61
N ALA A 163 8.67 16.80 33.66
CA ALA A 163 7.29 16.33 33.77
C ALA A 163 6.33 16.91 32.72
N ILE A 164 6.60 18.11 32.22
CA ILE A 164 5.79 18.77 31.18
C ILE A 164 6.07 18.22 29.77
N LYS A 165 7.22 17.58 29.56
CA LYS A 165 7.57 17.04 28.25
C LYS A 165 6.57 15.95 27.85
N ILE A 166 6.17 15.99 26.58
CA ILE A 166 5.28 14.98 26.01
C ILE A 166 6.08 13.68 25.86
N ASP A 167 5.58 12.60 26.46
CA ASP A 167 6.12 11.26 26.23
C ASP A 167 5.62 10.70 24.90
N TYR A 168 6.51 10.68 23.90
CA TYR A 168 6.21 10.14 22.58
C TYR A 168 5.91 8.63 22.58
N ASN A 169 6.34 7.89 23.62
CA ASN A 169 6.03 6.47 23.74
C ASN A 169 4.54 6.22 23.95
N MET A 170 3.79 7.18 24.49
CA MET A 170 2.34 7.05 24.69
C MET A 170 1.52 7.13 23.39
N ILE A 171 2.11 7.58 22.28
CA ILE A 171 1.39 7.72 21.00
C ILE A 171 1.04 6.36 20.39
N ALA A 172 1.91 5.36 20.56
CA ALA A 172 1.76 4.03 19.96
C ALA A 172 1.19 2.98 20.94
N MET A 173 0.45 3.42 21.96
CA MET A 173 -0.11 2.52 22.97
C MET A 173 -1.38 1.84 22.43
N ASN A 174 -1.42 0.51 22.53
CA ASN A 174 -2.58 -0.29 22.11
C ASN A 174 -3.30 -0.82 23.35
N PHE A 175 -4.62 -0.63 23.39
CA PHE A 175 -5.48 -1.16 24.45
C PHE A 175 -6.55 -2.06 23.83
N GLU A 176 -6.71 -3.26 24.38
CA GLU A 176 -7.86 -4.11 24.10
C GLU A 176 -8.99 -3.79 25.09
N GLY A 177 -10.22 -3.69 24.59
CA GLY A 177 -11.39 -3.51 25.44
C GLY A 177 -11.65 -4.74 26.32
N PRO A 178 -12.44 -4.58 27.41
CA PRO A 178 -12.83 -5.71 28.24
C PRO A 178 -13.63 -6.73 27.44
N LYS A 179 -13.32 -8.03 27.63
CA LYS A 179 -14.04 -9.15 27.01
C LYS A 179 -15.25 -9.51 27.87
N LEU A 180 -16.30 -10.05 27.23
CA LEU A 180 -17.53 -10.49 27.93
C LEU A 180 -17.23 -11.56 29.00
N THR A 181 -16.28 -12.46 28.70
CA THR A 181 -15.86 -13.54 29.59
C THR A 181 -14.33 -13.55 29.66
N PRO A 182 -13.72 -13.78 30.84
CA PRO A 182 -12.28 -13.95 30.94
C PRO A 182 -11.80 -15.18 30.16
N PRO A 183 -10.50 -15.23 29.79
CA PRO A 183 -9.93 -16.37 29.09
C PRO A 183 -9.95 -17.64 29.96
N ILE A 184 -10.32 -18.76 29.34
CA ILE A 184 -10.24 -20.08 29.96
C ILE A 184 -8.79 -20.55 29.90
N ARG A 185 -8.27 -21.07 31.03
CA ARG A 185 -6.92 -21.63 31.08
C ARG A 185 -6.84 -22.92 30.26
N ASP A 186 -5.76 -23.08 29.51
CA ASP A 186 -5.44 -24.29 28.73
C ASP A 186 -6.51 -24.68 27.69
N TYR A 187 -7.27 -23.70 27.19
CA TYR A 187 -8.20 -23.93 26.10
C TYR A 187 -7.44 -24.18 24.79
N VAL A 188 -7.64 -25.37 24.21
CA VAL A 188 -7.10 -25.72 22.89
C VAL A 188 -8.14 -25.36 21.83
N PRO A 189 -7.92 -24.30 21.03
CA PRO A 189 -8.84 -23.96 19.94
C PRO A 189 -8.79 -25.04 18.85
N PRO A 190 -9.91 -25.27 18.13
CA PRO A 190 -9.90 -26.15 16.97
C PRO A 190 -9.05 -25.56 15.83
N ASP A 191 -8.45 -26.43 15.02
CA ASP A 191 -7.65 -26.03 13.87
C ASP A 191 -8.52 -25.41 12.75
N GLY A 192 -7.97 -24.39 12.08
CA GLY A 192 -8.60 -23.75 10.93
C GLY A 192 -7.69 -22.75 10.22
N ASP A 193 -7.92 -22.56 8.92
CA ASP A 193 -7.14 -21.64 8.08
C ASP A 193 -7.82 -20.26 7.98
N TYR A 194 -7.02 -19.20 8.10
CA TYR A 194 -7.48 -17.84 7.82
C TYR A 194 -7.17 -17.45 6.37
N VAL A 195 -8.21 -17.19 5.58
CA VAL A 195 -8.08 -16.68 4.21
C VAL A 195 -8.57 -15.23 4.16
N ASP A 196 -7.67 -14.30 3.83
CA ASP A 196 -8.04 -12.89 3.66
C ASP A 196 -8.89 -12.70 2.38
N THR A 197 -10.17 -12.39 2.57
CA THR A 197 -11.12 -12.08 1.49
C THR A 197 -11.29 -10.58 1.24
N SER A 198 -10.39 -9.73 1.73
CA SER A 198 -10.45 -8.28 1.55
C SER A 198 -10.37 -7.89 0.07
N ARG A 199 -11.25 -6.97 -0.35
CA ARG A 199 -11.30 -6.49 -1.73
C ARG A 199 -10.15 -5.52 -1.99
N LYS A 200 -9.39 -5.76 -3.07
CA LYS A 200 -8.35 -4.84 -3.54
C LYS A 200 -9.00 -3.81 -4.48
N TYR A 201 -8.74 -2.53 -4.19
CA TYR A 201 -9.24 -1.35 -4.92
C TYR A 201 -8.05 -0.52 -5.39
#